data_AF-A0AA86QX57-F1
#
_entry.id   AF-A0AA86QX57-F1
#
_cell.length_a   1.000
_cell.length_b   1.000
_cell.length_c   1.000
_cell.angle_alpha   90.00
_cell.angle_beta   90.00
_cell.angle_gamma   90.00
#
_symmetry.space_group_name_H-M   'P 1'
#
loop_
_entity.id
_entity.type
_entity.pdbx_description
1 polymer ?
#
loop_
_entity_poly.entity_id
_entity_poly.type
_entity_poly.pdbx_seq_one_letter_code
_entity_poly.pdbx_strand_id
1 'polypeptide(L)'
;MIPRLNLDVIDLNQINKAGQKSTRDSARNFEHLNNITLSDMSSSLKFKICITISYMLATTDSYTVIQNINEIKTENKSLTGEFLQNIALKIKVKPDVLLQTIENIKDDNSMMNEIGQCAFGVLNYIDKKFQTSQIWDVPNIDSLFDDKILRDIESECLKIQKATPRGKLF
;
A
#
# COMPACT_ATOMS: atom_id res chain seq x y z
N MET A 1 40.39 2.44 22.85
CA MET A 1 40.63 1.48 21.75
C MET A 1 39.27 0.88 21.39
N ILE A 2 38.65 1.34 20.30
CA ILE A 2 37.29 0.93 19.91
C ILE A 2 37.43 -0.35 19.06
N PRO A 3 36.69 -1.44 19.34
CA PRO A 3 36.81 -2.66 18.57
C PRO A 3 36.23 -2.47 17.17
N ARG A 4 37.00 -2.83 16.14
CA ARG A 4 36.53 -2.84 14.75
C ARG A 4 35.56 -4.00 14.58
N LEU A 5 34.29 -3.69 14.30
CA LEU A 5 33.30 -4.66 13.83
C LEU A 5 33.75 -5.17 12.46
N ASN A 6 34.06 -6.46 12.39
CA ASN A 6 34.25 -7.20 11.15
C ASN A 6 32.87 -7.31 10.47
N LEU A 7 32.52 -6.33 9.65
CA LEU A 7 31.40 -6.44 8.73
C LEU A 7 31.93 -7.13 7.48
N ASP A 8 31.43 -8.34 7.21
CA ASP A 8 31.71 -9.04 5.97
C ASP A 8 31.29 -8.14 4.80
N VAL A 9 32.23 -7.87 3.90
CA VAL A 9 32.00 -7.09 2.69
C VAL A 9 31.02 -7.89 1.83
N ILE A 10 29.75 -7.48 1.85
CA ILE A 10 28.70 -8.10 1.03
C ILE A 10 29.05 -7.86 -0.44
N ASP A 11 29.36 -8.94 -1.15
CA ASP A 11 29.62 -8.93 -2.58
C ASP A 11 28.35 -8.51 -3.34
N LEU A 12 28.36 -7.28 -3.84
CA LEU A 12 27.29 -6.66 -4.63
C LEU A 12 26.86 -7.51 -5.85
N ASN A 13 27.72 -8.42 -6.32
CA ASN A 13 27.39 -9.30 -7.44
C ASN A 13 26.44 -10.45 -7.08
N GLN A 14 26.30 -10.83 -5.80
CA GLN A 14 25.30 -11.82 -5.39
C GLN A 14 23.89 -11.21 -5.33
N ILE A 15 23.77 -9.91 -5.04
CA ILE A 15 22.50 -9.19 -4.96
C ILE A 15 21.81 -9.14 -6.33
N ASN A 16 22.59 -9.04 -7.42
CA ASN A 16 22.06 -8.99 -8.78
C ASN A 16 21.50 -10.33 -9.29
N LYS A 17 21.81 -11.47 -8.66
CA LYS A 17 21.26 -12.78 -9.04
C LYS A 17 19.93 -13.10 -8.34
N ALA A 18 19.65 -12.49 -7.18
CA ALA A 18 18.36 -12.64 -6.51
C ALA A 18 17.23 -11.79 -7.14
N GLY A 19 17.58 -10.82 -8.00
CA GLY A 19 16.64 -9.93 -8.68
C GLY A 19 15.98 -10.51 -9.95
N GLN A 20 16.31 -11.74 -10.36
CA GLN A 20 15.79 -12.36 -11.58
C GLN A 20 14.94 -13.60 -11.29
N LYS A 21 13.89 -13.44 -10.48
CA LYS A 21 12.65 -14.21 -10.65
C LYS A 21 11.47 -13.26 -10.46
N SER A 22 11.26 -12.38 -11.44
CA SER A 22 9.93 -11.85 -11.69
C SER A 22 9.06 -13.04 -12.11
N THR A 23 8.42 -13.66 -11.13
CA THR A 23 7.25 -14.49 -11.39
C THR A 23 6.30 -13.60 -12.15
N ARG A 24 6.11 -13.88 -13.45
CA ARG A 24 5.07 -13.26 -14.27
C ARG A 24 3.78 -13.33 -13.45
N ASP A 25 3.30 -12.19 -12.99
CA ASP A 25 1.99 -12.03 -12.39
C ASP A 25 0.97 -12.49 -13.43
N SER A 26 0.58 -13.76 -13.35
CA SER A 26 -0.72 -14.16 -13.88
C SER A 26 -1.71 -13.27 -13.16
N ALA A 27 -2.53 -12.53 -13.92
CA ALA A 27 -3.55 -11.65 -13.36
C ALA A 27 -4.54 -12.50 -12.54
N ARG A 28 -4.22 -12.72 -11.27
CA ARG A 28 -5.06 -13.47 -10.33
C ARG A 28 -6.37 -12.71 -10.22
N ASN A 29 -7.46 -13.38 -10.58
CA ASN A 29 -8.80 -12.86 -10.43
C ASN A 29 -9.30 -13.30 -9.05
N PHE A 30 -9.74 -12.35 -8.22
CA PHE A 30 -10.24 -12.59 -6.87
C PHE A 30 -11.77 -12.48 -6.79
N GLU A 31 -12.47 -12.36 -7.93
CA GLU A 31 -13.94 -12.22 -8.01
C GLU A 31 -14.69 -13.43 -7.43
N HIS A 32 -14.04 -14.59 -7.36
CA HIS A 32 -14.60 -15.81 -6.81
C HIS A 32 -14.52 -15.87 -5.28
N LEU A 33 -13.75 -14.98 -4.64
CA LEU A 33 -13.61 -14.98 -3.20
C LEU A 33 -14.91 -14.51 -2.54
N ASN A 34 -15.32 -15.24 -1.51
CA ASN A 34 -16.40 -14.81 -0.61
C ASN A 34 -15.84 -14.12 0.65
N ASN A 35 -14.54 -14.25 0.90
CA ASN A 35 -13.80 -13.56 1.96
C ASN A 35 -12.33 -13.44 1.53
N ILE A 36 -11.66 -12.35 1.92
CA ILE A 36 -10.21 -12.18 1.73
C ILE A 36 -9.49 -12.66 2.99
N THR A 37 -8.60 -13.63 2.82
CA THR A 37 -7.78 -14.16 3.92
C THR A 37 -6.40 -13.49 3.99
N LEU A 38 -5.70 -13.68 5.12
CA LEU A 38 -4.31 -13.25 5.28
C LEU A 38 -3.39 -13.84 4.20
N SER A 39 -3.62 -15.10 3.80
CA SER A 39 -2.88 -15.74 2.70
C SER A 39 -3.11 -15.06 1.36
N ASP A 40 -4.33 -14.59 1.08
CA ASP A 40 -4.64 -13.89 -0.17
C ASP A 40 -3.91 -12.55 -0.24
N MET A 41 -3.92 -11.79 0.87
CA MET A 41 -3.17 -10.54 0.99
C MET A 41 -1.65 -10.75 0.85
N SER A 42 -1.14 -11.84 1.43
CA SER A 42 0.29 -12.20 1.31
C SER A 42 0.70 -12.60 -0.11
N SER A 43 -0.27 -12.93 -0.96
CA SER A 43 -0.04 -13.54 -2.26
C SER A 43 0.33 -12.56 -3.37
N SER A 44 -0.05 -11.29 -3.23
CA SER A 44 0.26 -10.23 -4.19
C SER A 44 0.45 -8.89 -3.46
N LEU A 45 1.61 -8.27 -3.67
CA LEU A 45 1.92 -6.99 -3.05
C LEU A 45 1.01 -5.87 -3.59
N LYS A 46 0.75 -5.86 -4.90
CA LYS A 46 -0.19 -4.94 -5.53
C LYS A 46 -1.58 -5.01 -4.89
N PHE A 47 -2.08 -6.22 -4.73
CA PHE A 47 -3.38 -6.49 -4.11
C PHE A 47 -3.43 -5.97 -2.67
N LYS A 48 -2.39 -6.28 -1.89
CA LYS A 48 -2.23 -5.80 -0.51
C LYS A 48 -2.18 -4.28 -0.43
N ILE A 49 -1.45 -3.62 -1.34
CA ILE A 49 -1.36 -2.16 -1.40
C ILE A 49 -2.73 -1.55 -1.67
N CYS A 50 -3.50 -2.09 -2.62
CA CYS A 50 -4.84 -1.59 -2.89
C CYS A 50 -5.75 -1.69 -1.66
N ILE A 51 -5.77 -2.86 -0.98
CA ILE A 51 -6.52 -3.02 0.28
C ILE A 51 -6.04 -2.02 1.33
N THR A 52 -4.73 -1.82 1.43
CA THR A 52 -4.13 -0.87 2.39
C THR A 52 -4.58 0.56 2.12
N ILE A 53 -4.53 1.02 0.86
CA ILE A 53 -4.99 2.36 0.47
C ILE A 53 -6.49 2.50 0.77
N SER A 54 -7.30 1.50 0.42
CA SER A 54 -8.75 1.52 0.72
C SER A 54 -9.03 1.59 2.22
N TYR A 55 -8.29 0.82 3.03
CA TYR A 55 -8.41 0.85 4.48
C TYR A 55 -8.03 2.21 5.06
N MET A 56 -6.91 2.80 4.60
CA MET A 56 -6.47 4.11 5.07
C MET A 56 -7.48 5.20 4.71
N LEU A 57 -8.06 5.17 3.51
CA LEU A 57 -9.15 6.08 3.11
C LEU A 57 -10.43 5.90 3.92
N ALA A 58 -10.67 4.70 4.47
CA ALA A 58 -11.83 4.41 5.32
C ALA A 58 -11.63 4.81 6.78
N THR A 59 -10.39 5.07 7.20
CA THR A 59 -10.02 5.29 8.61
C THR A 59 -9.38 6.64 8.88
N THR A 60 -8.89 7.32 7.85
CA THR A 60 -8.34 8.67 7.92
C THR A 60 -9.11 9.61 7.02
N ASP A 61 -9.33 10.83 7.49
CA ASP A 61 -9.85 11.90 6.64
C ASP A 61 -8.88 12.14 5.47
N SER A 62 -9.38 12.03 4.25
CA SER A 62 -8.60 12.33 3.05
C SER A 62 -9.12 13.62 2.42
N TYR A 63 -8.22 14.43 1.87
CA TYR A 63 -8.58 15.70 1.27
C TYR A 63 -8.10 15.74 -0.17
N THR A 64 -9.01 16.13 -1.07
CA THR A 64 -8.64 16.42 -2.45
C THR A 64 -8.40 17.92 -2.58
N VAL A 65 -7.19 18.28 -3.03
CA VAL A 65 -6.86 19.66 -3.33
C VAL A 65 -7.33 19.97 -4.76
N ILE A 66 -8.42 20.72 -4.88
CA ILE A 66 -8.93 21.23 -6.15
C ILE A 66 -8.29 22.60 -6.39
N GLN A 67 -7.37 22.66 -7.35
CA GLN A 67 -6.73 23.90 -7.76
C GLN A 67 -7.38 24.42 -9.04
N ASN A 68 -8.17 25.49 -8.90
CA ASN A 68 -8.67 26.26 -10.03
C ASN A 68 -7.76 27.49 -10.27
N ILE A 69 -7.89 28.13 -11.43
CA ILE A 69 -7.09 29.32 -11.81
C ILE A 69 -7.17 30.44 -10.75
N ASN A 70 -8.27 30.50 -9.98
CA ASN A 70 -8.54 31.57 -9.03
C ASN A 70 -8.57 31.13 -7.55
N GLU A 71 -8.49 29.84 -7.24
CA GLU A 71 -8.68 29.32 -5.87
C GLU A 71 -8.04 27.94 -5.67
N ILE A 72 -7.46 27.73 -4.49
CA ILE A 72 -7.11 26.38 -3.98
C ILE A 72 -8.18 26.02 -2.94
N LYS A 73 -8.99 25.01 -3.24
CA LYS A 73 -10.03 24.49 -2.35
C LYS A 73 -9.69 23.08 -1.91
N THR A 74 -9.78 22.81 -0.61
CA THR A 74 -9.64 21.45 -0.06
C THR A 74 -11.03 20.87 0.21
N GLU A 75 -11.35 19.73 -0.41
CA GLU A 75 -12.60 19.00 -0.15
C GLU A 75 -12.31 17.69 0.57
N ASN A 76 -12.98 17.45 1.70
CA ASN A 76 -12.89 16.17 2.39
C ASN A 76 -13.57 15.10 1.51
N LYS A 77 -12.81 14.05 1.19
CA LYS A 77 -13.31 12.85 0.56
C LYS A 77 -13.31 11.73 1.59
N SER A 78 -14.51 11.25 1.91
CA SER A 78 -14.70 9.95 2.53
C SER A 78 -14.77 8.87 1.46
N LEU A 79 -14.43 7.63 1.83
CA LEU A 79 -14.69 6.45 1.00
C LEU A 79 -16.19 6.35 0.68
N THR A 80 -16.60 6.65 -0.55
CA THR A 80 -17.99 6.48 -1.00
C THR A 80 -18.20 5.09 -1.61
N GLY A 81 -19.45 4.64 -1.69
CA GLY A 81 -19.78 3.34 -2.30
C GLY A 81 -19.35 3.24 -3.78
N GLU A 82 -19.48 4.32 -4.55
CA GLU A 82 -19.03 4.40 -5.95
C GLU A 82 -17.50 4.27 -6.06
N PHE A 83 -16.78 4.97 -5.19
CA PHE A 83 -15.32 4.92 -5.17
C PHE A 83 -14.81 3.52 -4.77
N LEU A 84 -15.48 2.87 -3.81
CA LEU A 84 -15.19 1.49 -3.44
C LEU A 84 -15.43 0.51 -4.59
N GLN A 85 -16.52 0.69 -5.35
CA GLN A 85 -16.81 -0.11 -6.54
C GLN A 85 -15.71 0.02 -7.59
N ASN A 86 -15.21 1.23 -7.84
CA ASN A 86 -14.13 1.47 -8.79
C ASN A 86 -12.83 0.74 -8.39
N ILE A 87 -12.48 0.78 -7.10
CA ILE A 87 -11.31 0.06 -6.60
C ILE A 87 -11.51 -1.45 -6.73
N ALA A 88 -12.66 -1.95 -6.29
CA ALA A 88 -13.01 -3.37 -6.34
C ALA A 88 -12.92 -3.94 -7.76
N LEU A 89 -13.42 -3.19 -8.76
CA LEU A 89 -13.27 -3.53 -10.17
C LEU A 89 -11.80 -3.57 -10.62
N LYS A 90 -10.98 -2.59 -10.22
CA LYS A 90 -9.55 -2.55 -10.56
C LYS A 90 -8.78 -3.76 -10.00
N ILE A 91 -9.11 -4.21 -8.79
CA ILE A 91 -8.47 -5.37 -8.15
C ILE A 91 -9.18 -6.70 -8.41
N LYS A 92 -10.27 -6.67 -9.18
CA LYS A 92 -11.12 -7.83 -9.48
C LYS A 92 -11.57 -8.56 -8.22
N VAL A 93 -12.20 -7.82 -7.30
CA VAL A 93 -12.86 -8.32 -6.09
C VAL A 93 -14.29 -7.80 -6.10
N LYS A 94 -15.22 -8.51 -5.46
CA LYS A 94 -16.56 -8.00 -5.28
C LYS A 94 -16.57 -6.82 -4.28
N PRO A 95 -17.28 -5.71 -4.56
CA PRO A 95 -17.26 -4.52 -3.69
C PRO A 95 -17.67 -4.78 -2.23
N ASP A 96 -18.64 -5.67 -2.01
CA ASP A 96 -19.10 -6.11 -0.69
C ASP A 96 -18.02 -6.86 0.09
N VAL A 97 -17.28 -7.75 -0.58
CA VAL A 97 -16.16 -8.48 0.03
C VAL A 97 -15.03 -7.52 0.41
N LEU A 98 -14.74 -6.52 -0.43
CA LEU A 98 -13.75 -5.49 -0.13
C LEU A 98 -14.19 -4.62 1.06
N LEU A 99 -15.46 -4.20 1.13
CA LEU A 99 -16.00 -3.45 2.26
C LEU A 99 -15.85 -4.23 3.57
N GLN A 100 -16.32 -5.48 3.57
CA GLN A 100 -16.25 -6.35 4.72
C GLN A 100 -14.80 -6.57 5.17
N THR A 101 -13.88 -6.72 4.23
CA THR A 101 -12.45 -6.86 4.53
C THR A 101 -11.90 -5.61 5.23
N ILE A 102 -12.24 -4.41 4.74
CA ILE A 102 -11.81 -3.14 5.34
C ILE A 102 -12.36 -2.98 6.76
N GLU A 103 -13.62 -3.36 6.98
CA GLU A 103 -14.24 -3.35 8.30
C GLU A 103 -13.54 -4.34 9.25
N ASN A 104 -13.29 -5.56 8.79
CA ASN A 104 -12.65 -6.61 9.60
C ASN A 104 -11.20 -6.26 9.99
N ILE A 105 -10.45 -5.52 9.16
CA ILE A 105 -9.06 -5.13 9.48
C ILE A 105 -8.98 -4.32 10.78
N LYS A 106 -10.02 -3.56 11.13
CA LYS A 106 -10.04 -2.75 12.37
C LYS A 106 -9.98 -3.62 13.63
N ASP A 107 -10.57 -4.82 13.56
CA ASP A 107 -10.71 -5.73 14.69
C ASP A 107 -9.74 -6.93 14.60
N ASP A 108 -9.15 -7.21 13.43
CA ASP A 108 -8.16 -8.27 13.21
C ASP A 108 -6.72 -7.74 13.24
N ASN A 109 -6.07 -7.88 14.40
CA ASN A 109 -4.66 -7.51 14.60
C ASN A 109 -3.69 -8.18 13.61
N SER A 110 -4.00 -9.39 13.13
CA SER A 110 -3.13 -10.09 12.17
C SER A 110 -3.19 -9.42 10.81
N MET A 111 -4.39 -9.06 10.34
CA MET A 111 -4.56 -8.33 9.08
C MET A 111 -4.02 -6.89 9.20
N MET A 112 -4.19 -6.24 10.35
CA MET A 112 -3.61 -4.93 10.64
C MET A 112 -2.08 -4.94 10.53
N ASN A 113 -1.44 -5.94 11.15
CA ASN A 113 0.01 -6.12 11.08
C ASN A 113 0.48 -6.38 9.65
N GLU A 114 -0.29 -7.12 8.86
CA GLU A 114 0.02 -7.43 7.46
C GLU A 114 0.05 -6.18 6.58
N ILE A 115 -0.87 -5.24 6.80
CA ILE A 115 -0.93 -3.99 6.03
C ILE A 115 0.00 -2.89 6.57
N GLY A 116 0.47 -2.99 7.83
CA GLY A 116 1.21 -1.92 8.49
C GLY A 116 2.44 -1.45 7.71
N GLN A 117 3.25 -2.37 7.19
CA GLN A 117 4.43 -2.02 6.38
C GLN A 117 4.04 -1.35 5.04
N CYS A 118 2.93 -1.77 4.45
CA CYS A 118 2.39 -1.14 3.25
C CYS A 118 1.84 0.26 3.56
N ALA A 119 1.22 0.46 4.72
CA ALA A 119 0.69 1.75 5.12
C ALA A 119 1.82 2.79 5.22
N PHE A 120 2.95 2.43 5.85
CA PHE A 120 4.14 3.29 5.84
C PHE A 120 4.70 3.53 4.43
N GLY A 121 4.62 2.53 3.53
CA GLY A 121 5.05 2.67 2.14
C GLY A 121 4.22 3.66 1.35
N VAL A 122 2.90 3.60 1.52
CA VAL A 122 1.94 4.56 0.95
C VAL A 122 2.21 5.96 1.49
N LEU A 123 2.36 6.12 2.81
CA LEU A 123 2.66 7.43 3.42
C LEU A 123 3.97 8.02 2.91
N ASN A 124 5.04 7.22 2.85
CA ASN A 124 6.33 7.68 2.34
C ASN A 124 6.26 8.09 0.86
N TYR A 125 5.44 7.42 0.05
CA TYR A 125 5.21 7.84 -1.33
C TYR A 125 4.50 9.19 -1.40
N ILE A 126 3.40 9.33 -0.65
CA ILE A 126 2.58 10.55 -0.62
C ILE A 126 3.44 11.73 -0.13
N ASP A 127 4.17 11.58 0.97
CA ASP A 127 5.05 12.61 1.52
C ASP A 127 6.11 13.06 0.51
N LYS A 128 6.81 12.12 -0.15
CA LYS A 128 7.81 12.45 -1.18
C LYS A 128 7.24 13.17 -2.40
N LYS A 129 5.99 12.88 -2.77
CA LYS A 129 5.38 13.41 -4.00
C LYS A 129 4.65 14.72 -3.78
N PHE A 130 3.98 14.86 -2.65
CA PHE A 130 3.05 15.94 -2.39
C PHE A 130 3.49 16.81 -1.20
N GLN A 131 4.62 16.49 -0.54
CA GLN A 131 5.20 17.25 0.57
C GLN A 131 4.20 17.53 1.69
N THR A 132 3.40 16.53 2.04
CA THR A 132 2.27 16.71 2.97
C THR A 132 2.74 16.55 4.40
N SER A 133 2.40 17.52 5.25
CA SER A 133 2.95 17.57 6.61
C SER A 133 2.32 16.55 7.55
N GLN A 134 1.00 16.32 7.49
CA GLN A 134 0.28 15.40 8.41
C GLN A 134 -1.04 14.84 7.86
N ILE A 135 -1.43 15.21 6.64
CA ILE A 135 -2.77 14.93 6.08
C ILE A 135 -2.61 14.30 4.69
N TRP A 136 -3.55 13.41 4.34
CA TRP A 136 -3.69 12.84 3.00
C TRP A 136 -4.14 13.92 1.99
N ASP A 137 -3.24 14.84 1.65
CA ASP A 137 -3.49 15.84 0.63
C ASP A 137 -3.06 15.29 -0.73
N VAL A 138 -3.94 14.49 -1.34
CA VAL A 138 -3.71 13.90 -2.66
C VAL A 138 -4.57 14.65 -3.67
N PRO A 139 -3.99 15.32 -4.68
CA PRO A 139 -4.74 16.10 -5.68
C PRO A 139 -5.78 15.29 -6.45
N ASN A 140 -5.55 13.97 -6.61
CA ASN A 140 -6.51 13.03 -7.16
C ASN A 140 -6.31 11.64 -6.55
N ILE A 141 -7.21 11.23 -5.65
CA ILE A 141 -7.10 9.94 -4.95
C ILE A 141 -7.21 8.75 -5.92
N ASP A 142 -8.03 8.84 -6.98
CA ASP A 142 -8.18 7.76 -7.97
C ASP A 142 -6.87 7.41 -8.66
N SER A 143 -5.96 8.38 -8.80
CA SER A 143 -4.65 8.19 -9.43
C SER A 143 -3.74 7.25 -8.63
N LEU A 144 -3.97 7.09 -7.32
CA LEU A 144 -3.18 6.15 -6.51
C LEU A 144 -3.33 4.70 -6.96
N PHE A 145 -4.39 4.40 -7.71
CA PHE A 145 -4.68 3.07 -8.27
C PHE A 145 -4.23 2.92 -9.73
N ASP A 146 -3.41 3.84 -10.23
CA ASP A 146 -2.79 3.71 -11.55
C ASP A 146 -1.55 2.81 -11.48
N ASP A 147 -1.36 1.96 -12.48
CA ASP A 147 -0.31 0.94 -12.48
C ASP A 147 1.10 1.52 -12.27
N LYS A 148 1.37 2.72 -12.80
CA LYS A 148 2.66 3.39 -12.62
C LYS A 148 2.86 3.82 -11.16
N ILE A 149 1.82 4.39 -10.55
CA ILE A 149 1.86 4.88 -9.17
C ILE A 149 1.94 3.68 -8.21
N LEU A 150 1.16 2.63 -8.45
CA LEU A 150 1.22 1.40 -7.66
C LEU A 150 2.62 0.79 -7.67
N ARG A 151 3.34 0.79 -8.80
CA ARG A 151 4.74 0.32 -8.86
C ARG A 151 5.70 1.20 -8.04
N ASP A 152 5.49 2.52 -8.04
CA ASP A 152 6.29 3.42 -7.20
C ASP A 152 6.03 3.16 -5.71
N ILE A 153 4.77 2.97 -5.32
CA ILE A 153 4.37 2.61 -3.95
C ILE A 153 4.92 1.24 -3.54
N GLU A 154 4.86 0.24 -4.43
CA GLU A 154 5.47 -1.08 -4.23
C GLU A 154 6.96 -0.96 -3.92
N SER A 155 7.68 -0.12 -4.65
CA SER A 155 9.10 0.15 -4.41
C SER A 155 9.35 0.72 -3.01
N GLU A 156 8.51 1.65 -2.55
CA GLU A 156 8.59 2.18 -1.18
C GLU A 156 8.25 1.13 -0.11
N CYS A 157 7.22 0.30 -0.33
CA CYS A 157 6.87 -0.81 0.56
C CYS A 157 8.03 -1.81 0.70
N LEU A 158 8.68 -2.16 -0.42
CA LEU A 158 9.83 -3.07 -0.42
C LEU A 158 11.04 -2.48 0.31
N LYS A 159 11.27 -1.16 0.23
CA LYS A 159 12.34 -0.49 0.99
C LYS A 159 12.08 -0.61 2.50
N ILE A 160 10.85 -0.37 2.92
CA ILE A 160 10.45 -0.46 4.34
C ILE A 160 10.56 -1.90 4.83
N GLN A 161 10.10 -2.87 4.04
CA GLN A 161 10.26 -4.29 4.37
C GLN A 161 11.72 -4.71 4.55
N LYS A 162 12.64 -4.15 3.76
CA LYS A 162 14.08 -4.40 3.90
C LYS A 162 14.68 -3.68 5.10
N ALA A 163 14.23 -2.47 5.39
CA ALA A 163 14.70 -1.66 6.51
C ALA A 163 14.13 -2.12 7.86
N THR A 164 12.98 -2.80 7.85
CA THR A 164 12.31 -3.34 9.04
C THR A 164 12.75 -4.79 9.24
N PRO A 165 13.60 -5.09 10.23
CA PRO A 165 14.05 -6.46 10.46
C PRO A 165 12.85 -7.35 10.76
N ARG A 166 12.64 -8.40 9.95
CA ARG A 166 11.73 -9.50 10.31
C ARG A 166 12.36 -10.28 11.47
N GLY A 167 12.08 -9.84 12.70
CA GLY A 167 12.42 -10.56 13.92
C GLY A 167 13.76 -10.20 14.57
N LYS A 168 13.71 -9.23 15.49
CA LYS A 168 13.84 -9.55 16.92
C LYS A 168 12.61 -8.99 17.60
N LEU A 169 11.46 -9.61 17.34
CA LEU A 169 10.29 -9.45 18.19
C LEU A 169 10.64 -10.22 19.47
N PHE A 170 10.73 -9.48 20.57
CA PHE A 170 10.90 -10.00 21.93
C PHE A 170 9.67 -10.78 22.36
#